data_AF-A0A2T9YH56-F1
#
_entry.id   AF-A0A2T9YH56-F1
#
_cell.length_a   1.000
_cell.length_b   1.000
_cell.length_c   1.000
_cell.angle_alpha   90.00
_cell.angle_beta   90.00
_cell.angle_gamma   90.00
#
_symmetry.space_group_name_H-M   'P 1'
#
loop_
_entity.id
_entity.type
_entity.pdbx_description
1 polymer ?
#
loop_
_entity_poly.entity_id
_entity_poly.type
_entity_poly.pdbx_seq_one_letter_code
_entity_poly.pdbx_strand_id
1 'polypeptide(L)'
;MYSEPHQNYIPNSSKNDSFPEQDIFYQVLDSEVFVDLNRLKKCCSNGIPDQLRSIVWKYLLGIEKPDRSNDLTLRKERATRYSEMDKTHSDYAVRIRRDVNRLFQRWGKNCLFDCSEDPARFEAIICAYLNSNNNIEYKTDLIQLCAPFVFTIQEEYDAYYCFESLMSKIEDFYSIHSTNQQVSQFLSWFKSGLPDL
;
A
#
# COMPACT_ATOMS: atom_id res chain seq x y z
N MET A 1 28.52 -52.92 -25.75
CA MET A 1 28.28 -52.46 -24.37
C MET A 1 27.56 -51.12 -24.50
N TYR A 2 26.27 -51.12 -24.26
CA TYR A 2 25.36 -50.00 -24.46
C TYR A 2 25.62 -48.89 -23.43
N SER A 3 25.55 -47.63 -23.84
CA SER A 3 25.34 -46.50 -22.93
C SER A 3 24.53 -45.45 -23.68
N GLU A 4 23.26 -45.34 -23.31
CA GLU A 4 22.29 -44.38 -23.83
C GLU A 4 22.63 -42.94 -23.39
N PRO A 5 22.26 -41.91 -24.18
CA PRO A 5 22.35 -40.53 -23.74
C PRO A 5 21.19 -40.18 -22.80
N HIS A 6 21.53 -39.68 -21.62
CA HIS A 6 20.58 -39.17 -20.63
C HIS A 6 19.70 -38.05 -21.21
N GLN A 7 18.44 -38.38 -21.47
CA GLN A 7 17.38 -37.38 -21.63
C GLN A 7 17.16 -36.69 -20.28
N ASN A 8 17.61 -35.45 -20.18
CA ASN A 8 17.22 -34.56 -19.08
C ASN A 8 15.72 -34.30 -19.18
N TYR A 9 14.97 -35.01 -18.33
CA TYR A 9 13.58 -34.75 -18.05
C TYR A 9 13.48 -33.38 -17.36
N ILE A 10 13.11 -32.35 -18.11
CA ILE A 10 12.73 -31.05 -17.55
C ILE A 10 11.34 -31.25 -16.93
N PRO A 11 11.17 -31.17 -15.59
CA PRO A 11 9.84 -31.14 -15.02
C PRO A 11 9.20 -29.83 -15.46
N ASN A 12 8.10 -29.93 -16.19
CA ASN A 12 7.21 -28.82 -16.52
C ASN A 12 6.69 -28.18 -15.21
N SER A 13 7.44 -27.24 -14.66
CA SER A 13 7.08 -26.44 -13.49
C SER A 13 6.54 -25.10 -13.95
N SER A 14 5.28 -25.10 -14.35
CA SER A 14 4.31 -24.04 -14.07
C SER A 14 3.01 -24.43 -14.76
N LYS A 15 2.35 -25.46 -14.22
CA LYS A 15 0.90 -25.52 -14.38
C LYS A 15 0.37 -24.24 -13.76
N ASN A 16 -0.29 -23.44 -14.59
CA ASN A 16 -1.21 -22.40 -14.17
C ASN A 16 -2.26 -23.05 -13.27
N ASP A 17 -1.96 -23.15 -11.97
CA ASP A 17 -2.99 -23.26 -10.96
C ASP A 17 -3.52 -21.84 -10.76
N SER A 18 -4.33 -21.39 -11.72
CA SER A 18 -5.16 -20.20 -11.56
C SER A 18 -6.05 -20.45 -10.36
N PHE A 19 -5.68 -19.86 -9.22
CA PHE A 19 -6.49 -19.92 -8.02
C PHE A 19 -7.86 -19.30 -8.37
N PRO A 20 -8.99 -20.00 -8.13
CA PRO A 20 -10.32 -19.50 -8.50
C PRO A 20 -10.62 -18.10 -7.95
N GLU A 21 -9.96 -17.72 -6.85
CA GLU A 21 -10.08 -16.41 -6.22
C GLU A 21 -9.43 -15.28 -7.04
N GLN A 22 -8.32 -15.55 -7.74
CA GLN A 22 -7.68 -14.56 -8.62
C GLN A 22 -8.58 -14.21 -9.81
N ASP A 23 -9.26 -15.21 -10.37
CA ASP A 23 -10.20 -15.02 -11.48
C ASP A 23 -11.35 -14.08 -11.12
N ILE A 24 -11.80 -14.08 -9.86
CA ILE A 24 -12.85 -13.17 -9.40
C ILE A 24 -12.35 -11.72 -9.37
N PHE A 25 -11.11 -11.47 -8.96
CA PHE A 25 -10.55 -10.12 -9.00
C PHE A 25 -10.45 -9.60 -10.42
N TYR A 26 -9.95 -10.40 -11.36
CA TYR A 26 -9.91 -10.02 -12.77
C TYR A 26 -11.32 -9.74 -13.31
N GLN A 27 -12.31 -10.60 -13.03
CA GLN A 27 -13.70 -10.35 -13.44
C GLN A 27 -14.26 -9.02 -12.92
N VAL A 28 -13.93 -8.62 -11.69
CA VAL A 28 -14.41 -7.36 -11.11
C VAL A 28 -13.65 -6.16 -11.69
N LEU A 29 -12.35 -6.31 -11.92
CA LEU A 29 -11.46 -5.23 -12.38
C LEU A 29 -11.46 -5.04 -13.91
N ASP A 30 -11.81 -6.06 -14.69
CA ASP A 30 -11.86 -6.01 -16.16
C ASP A 30 -13.13 -5.33 -16.68
N SER A 31 -14.08 -5.01 -15.79
CA SER A 31 -15.23 -4.20 -16.16
C SER A 31 -14.78 -2.84 -16.69
N GLU A 32 -15.04 -2.59 -17.98
CA GLU A 32 -14.60 -1.37 -18.68
C GLU A 32 -15.28 -0.10 -18.17
N VAL A 33 -16.53 -0.23 -17.70
CA VAL A 33 -17.37 0.94 -17.34
C VAL A 33 -17.41 1.16 -15.83
N PHE A 34 -17.56 0.09 -15.05
CA PHE A 34 -17.84 0.22 -13.63
C PHE A 34 -17.29 -0.93 -12.78
N VAL A 35 -16.54 -0.59 -11.72
CA VAL A 35 -16.01 -1.56 -10.74
C VAL A 35 -16.95 -1.69 -9.55
N ASP A 36 -17.50 -2.88 -9.33
CA ASP A 36 -18.32 -3.18 -8.15
C ASP A 36 -17.47 -3.25 -6.87
N LEU A 37 -17.44 -2.14 -6.11
CA LEU A 37 -16.70 -2.06 -4.86
C LEU A 37 -17.21 -2.98 -3.75
N ASN A 38 -18.50 -3.34 -3.75
CA ASN A 38 -19.04 -4.22 -2.72
C ASN A 38 -18.54 -5.64 -2.96
N ARG A 39 -18.60 -6.09 -4.22
CA ARG A 39 -18.00 -7.36 -4.63
C ARG A 39 -16.49 -7.35 -4.40
N LEU A 40 -15.79 -6.27 -4.74
CA LEU A 40 -14.35 -6.13 -4.52
C LEU A 40 -13.99 -6.28 -3.02
N LYS A 41 -14.65 -5.52 -2.13
CA LYS A 41 -14.43 -5.60 -0.68
C LYS A 41 -14.69 -7.00 -0.13
N LYS A 42 -15.72 -7.68 -0.63
CA LYS A 42 -16.02 -9.06 -0.23
C LYS A 42 -14.91 -10.02 -0.65
N CYS A 43 -14.32 -9.85 -1.82
CA CYS A 43 -13.20 -10.70 -2.28
C CYS A 43 -11.92 -10.47 -1.46
N CYS A 44 -11.70 -9.23 -1.00
CA CYS A 44 -10.54 -8.88 -0.18
C CYS A 44 -10.50 -9.57 1.19
N SER A 45 -11.61 -10.17 1.68
CA SER A 45 -11.63 -10.83 3.00
C SER A 45 -10.67 -12.00 3.09
N ASN A 46 -10.35 -12.64 1.97
CA ASN A 46 -9.45 -13.79 1.89
C ASN A 46 -8.00 -13.37 1.56
N GLY A 47 -7.74 -12.06 1.52
CA GLY A 47 -6.47 -11.49 1.06
C GLY A 47 -6.53 -11.00 -0.38
N ILE A 48 -5.51 -10.24 -0.76
CA ILE A 48 -5.39 -9.66 -2.11
C ILE A 48 -4.10 -10.21 -2.76
N PRO A 49 -4.20 -10.78 -3.98
CA PRO A 49 -3.03 -11.23 -4.74
C PRO A 49 -2.00 -10.11 -4.95
N ASP A 50 -0.72 -10.42 -4.80
CA ASP A 50 0.41 -9.47 -4.89
C ASP A 50 0.34 -8.57 -6.12
N GLN A 51 0.06 -9.17 -7.27
CA GLN A 51 0.02 -8.49 -8.58
C GLN A 51 -1.11 -7.46 -8.68
N LEU A 52 -2.16 -7.61 -7.87
CA LEU A 52 -3.36 -6.77 -7.92
C LEU A 52 -3.43 -5.78 -6.76
N ARG A 53 -2.57 -5.88 -5.75
CA ARG A 53 -2.61 -5.01 -4.56
C ARG A 53 -2.59 -3.53 -4.91
N SER A 54 -1.69 -3.14 -5.80
CA SER A 54 -1.54 -1.74 -6.22
C SER A 54 -2.84 -1.17 -6.80
N ILE A 55 -3.57 -1.97 -7.59
CA ILE A 55 -4.84 -1.56 -8.21
C ILE A 55 -5.96 -1.56 -7.18
N VAL A 56 -6.09 -2.65 -6.41
CA VAL A 56 -7.19 -2.84 -5.46
C VAL A 56 -7.11 -1.81 -4.33
N TRP A 57 -5.92 -1.52 -3.79
CA TRP A 57 -5.76 -0.53 -2.74
C TRP A 57 -6.19 0.87 -3.16
N LYS A 58 -5.92 1.27 -4.40
CA LYS A 58 -6.41 2.56 -4.91
C LYS A 58 -7.93 2.66 -4.91
N TYR A 59 -8.65 1.57 -5.19
CA TYR A 59 -10.10 1.53 -5.05
C TYR A 59 -10.57 1.54 -3.58
N LEU A 60 -9.93 0.75 -2.72
CA LEU A 60 -10.31 0.66 -1.30
C LEU A 60 -10.06 1.98 -0.54
N LEU A 61 -9.00 2.70 -0.89
CA LEU A 61 -8.66 4.01 -0.36
C LEU A 61 -9.41 5.15 -1.07
N GLY A 62 -10.18 4.86 -2.12
CA GLY A 62 -11.05 5.82 -2.81
C GLY A 62 -10.34 6.78 -3.76
N ILE A 63 -9.11 6.45 -4.16
CA ILE A 63 -8.30 7.19 -5.14
C ILE A 63 -8.88 7.00 -6.54
N GLU A 64 -9.15 5.75 -6.90
CA GLU A 64 -9.87 5.42 -8.13
C GLU A 64 -11.37 5.37 -7.87
N LYS A 65 -12.15 5.89 -8.81
CA LYS A 65 -13.61 5.89 -8.72
C LYS A 65 -14.17 4.63 -9.37
N PRO A 66 -15.30 4.10 -8.88
CA PRO A 66 -15.95 2.93 -9.49
C PRO A 66 -16.28 3.15 -10.97
N ASP A 67 -16.76 4.35 -11.30
CA ASP A 67 -17.04 4.79 -12.66
C ASP A 67 -15.75 5.20 -13.36
N ARG A 68 -15.46 4.53 -14.48
CA ARG A 68 -14.22 4.70 -15.25
C ARG A 68 -14.28 5.77 -16.33
N SER A 69 -15.43 6.41 -16.52
CA SER A 69 -15.67 7.32 -17.65
C SER A 69 -14.64 8.46 -17.75
N ASN A 70 -14.06 8.88 -16.61
CA ASN A 70 -13.09 9.98 -16.54
C ASN A 70 -11.72 9.56 -15.97
N ASP A 71 -11.41 8.26 -15.91
CA ASP A 71 -10.22 7.75 -15.21
C ASP A 71 -8.91 8.34 -15.73
N LEU A 72 -8.73 8.41 -17.05
CA LEU A 72 -7.51 8.96 -17.65
C LEU A 72 -7.31 10.44 -17.33
N THR A 73 -8.39 11.22 -17.39
CA THR A 73 -8.36 12.66 -17.10
C THR A 73 -8.03 12.90 -15.62
N LEU A 74 -8.70 12.17 -14.71
CA LEU A 74 -8.49 12.29 -13.27
C LEU A 74 -7.09 11.83 -12.86
N ARG A 75 -6.55 10.76 -13.46
CA ARG A 75 -5.16 10.32 -13.24
C ARG A 75 -4.17 11.38 -13.68
N LYS A 76 -4.38 11.98 -14.86
CA LYS A 76 -3.52 13.04 -15.38
C LYS A 76 -3.55 14.28 -14.47
N GLU A 77 -4.74 14.68 -14.02
CA GLU A 77 -4.90 15.80 -13.09
C GLU A 77 -4.16 15.55 -11.77
N ARG A 78 -4.30 14.35 -11.18
CA ARG A 78 -3.57 13.94 -9.96
C ARG A 78 -2.06 13.96 -10.18
N ALA A 79 -1.57 13.42 -11.29
CA ALA A 79 -0.15 13.41 -11.61
C ALA A 79 0.41 14.83 -11.75
N THR A 80 -0.29 15.72 -12.46
CA THR A 80 0.09 17.14 -12.58
C THR A 80 0.12 17.81 -11.21
N ARG A 81 -0.95 17.67 -10.42
CA ARG A 81 -1.05 18.27 -9.09
C ARG A 81 0.11 17.82 -8.20
N TYR A 82 0.40 16.52 -8.17
CA TYR A 82 1.53 15.99 -7.40
C TYR A 82 2.89 16.49 -7.90
N SER A 83 3.05 16.68 -9.21
CA SER A 83 4.28 17.23 -9.78
C SER A 83 4.53 18.68 -9.37
N GLU A 84 3.47 19.45 -9.11
CA GLU A 84 3.52 20.86 -8.71
C GLU A 84 3.71 21.04 -7.19
N MET A 85 3.62 19.97 -6.40
CA MET A 85 3.79 20.03 -4.95
C MET A 85 5.25 20.28 -4.55
N ASP A 86 5.43 21.04 -3.46
CA ASP A 86 6.73 21.17 -2.83
C ASP A 86 7.09 19.87 -2.10
N LYS A 87 8.13 19.20 -2.61
CA LYS A 87 8.68 17.94 -2.08
C LYS A 87 9.96 18.18 -1.28
N THR A 88 10.35 19.43 -1.10
CA THR A 88 11.54 19.80 -0.35
C THR A 88 11.15 20.25 1.04
N HIS A 89 11.82 19.68 2.05
CA HIS A 89 11.73 20.18 3.41
C HIS A 89 13.10 20.00 4.07
N SER A 90 13.89 21.07 4.15
CA SER A 90 15.30 21.00 4.58
C SER A 90 15.48 20.29 5.92
N ASP A 91 14.56 20.55 6.85
CA ASP A 91 14.70 20.09 8.24
C ASP A 91 14.33 18.62 8.43
N TYR A 92 13.42 18.08 7.61
CA TYR A 92 12.95 16.71 7.71
C TYR A 92 13.60 15.77 6.69
N ALA A 93 14.02 16.26 5.52
CA ALA A 93 14.62 15.44 4.46
C ALA A 93 15.76 14.54 4.95
N VAL A 94 16.74 15.12 5.63
CA VAL A 94 17.89 14.38 6.18
C VAL A 94 17.43 13.36 7.23
N ARG A 95 16.46 13.74 8.07
CA ARG A 95 15.92 12.88 9.13
C ARG A 95 15.14 11.71 8.56
N ILE A 96 14.31 11.94 7.54
CA ILE A 96 13.53 10.92 6.82
C ILE A 96 14.49 9.90 6.21
N ARG A 97 15.48 10.34 5.41
CA ARG A 97 16.47 9.43 4.81
C ARG A 97 17.19 8.58 5.86
N ARG A 98 17.60 9.18 6.96
CA ARG A 98 18.27 8.46 8.06
C ARG A 98 17.35 7.40 8.68
N ASP A 99 16.10 7.76 8.95
CA ASP A 99 15.13 6.86 9.56
C ASP A 99 14.71 5.72 8.60
N VAL A 100 14.58 6.01 7.30
CA VAL A 100 14.34 5.00 6.24
C VAL A 100 15.51 4.03 6.15
N ASN A 101 16.75 4.54 6.09
CA ASN A 101 17.93 3.68 6.08
C ASN A 101 18.03 2.80 7.34
N ARG A 102 17.68 3.35 8.50
CA ARG A 102 17.60 2.57 9.74
C ARG A 102 16.53 1.48 9.66
N LEU A 103 15.38 1.74 9.03
CA LEU A 103 14.34 0.76 8.81
C LEU A 103 14.83 -0.38 7.90
N PHE A 104 15.49 -0.05 6.79
CA PHE A 104 16.05 -1.04 5.86
C PHE A 104 17.11 -1.92 6.53
N GLN A 105 18.00 -1.31 7.33
CA GLN A 105 18.99 -2.04 8.13
C GLN A 105 18.34 -3.00 9.13
N ARG A 106 17.25 -2.58 9.79
CA ARG A 106 16.51 -3.44 10.73
C ARG A 106 15.91 -4.66 10.04
N TRP A 107 15.46 -4.53 8.80
CA TRP A 107 14.95 -5.66 8.02
C TRP A 107 16.07 -6.53 7.42
N GLY A 108 17.26 -5.96 7.19
CA GLY A 108 18.45 -6.69 6.78
C GLY A 108 18.20 -7.51 5.52
N LYS A 109 18.38 -8.83 5.60
CA LYS A 109 18.16 -9.76 4.47
C LYS A 109 16.71 -9.84 4.00
N ASN A 110 15.75 -9.42 4.82
CA ASN A 110 14.33 -9.39 4.48
C ASN A 110 13.89 -8.02 3.93
N CYS A 111 14.83 -7.09 3.71
CA CYS A 111 14.52 -5.80 3.11
C CYS A 111 14.12 -6.01 1.63
N LEU A 112 12.88 -5.68 1.31
CA LEU A 112 12.33 -5.78 -0.04
C LEU A 112 12.47 -4.47 -0.85
N PHE A 113 13.05 -3.44 -0.23
CA PHE A 113 13.23 -2.11 -0.82
C PHE A 113 14.60 -1.95 -1.47
N ASP A 114 14.65 -1.15 -2.52
CA ASP A 114 15.89 -0.70 -3.16
C ASP A 114 16.51 0.42 -2.33
N CYS A 115 17.66 0.13 -1.70
CA CYS A 115 18.37 1.10 -0.86
C CYS A 115 18.93 2.31 -1.64
N SER A 116 18.98 2.26 -2.96
CA SER A 116 19.46 3.35 -3.81
C SER A 116 18.35 4.30 -4.26
N GLU A 117 17.15 3.79 -4.50
CA GLU A 117 16.03 4.57 -5.07
C GLU A 117 14.94 4.89 -4.05
N ASP A 118 14.52 3.90 -3.24
CA ASP A 118 13.36 4.07 -2.37
C ASP A 118 13.51 5.16 -1.30
N PRO A 119 14.69 5.44 -0.70
CA PRO A 119 14.82 6.52 0.26
C PRO A 119 14.40 7.89 -0.29
N ALA A 120 14.64 8.15 -1.58
CA ALA A 120 14.23 9.39 -2.25
C ALA A 120 12.71 9.42 -2.46
N ARG A 121 12.09 8.28 -2.78
CA ARG A 121 10.62 8.16 -2.92
C ARG A 121 9.92 8.39 -1.59
N PHE A 122 10.42 7.81 -0.49
CA PHE A 122 9.92 8.07 0.86
C PHE A 122 10.01 9.56 1.22
N GLU A 123 11.15 10.19 0.96
CA GLU A 123 11.34 11.63 1.19
C GLU A 123 10.33 12.45 0.39
N ALA A 124 10.21 12.22 -0.92
CA ALA A 124 9.31 12.97 -1.78
C ALA A 124 7.85 12.88 -1.31
N ILE A 125 7.37 11.67 -0.99
CA ILE A 125 6.00 11.44 -0.53
C ILE A 125 5.76 12.08 0.84
N ILE A 126 6.66 11.87 1.81
CA ILE A 126 6.46 12.36 3.18
C ILE A 126 6.61 13.89 3.24
N CYS A 127 7.58 14.48 2.53
CA CYS A 127 7.73 15.94 2.46
C CYS A 127 6.51 16.59 1.80
N ALA A 128 6.02 16.05 0.68
CA ALA A 128 4.81 16.54 0.03
C ALA A 128 3.60 16.51 0.99
N TYR A 129 3.48 15.45 1.80
CA TYR A 129 2.41 15.31 2.77
C TYR A 129 2.51 16.33 3.91
N LEU A 130 3.70 16.49 4.50
CA LEU A 130 3.94 17.45 5.59
C LEU A 130 3.72 18.89 5.13
N ASN A 131 4.22 19.24 3.93
CA ASN A 131 4.06 20.58 3.34
C ASN A 131 2.59 20.90 3.01
N SER A 132 1.78 19.87 2.74
CA SER A 132 0.34 20.03 2.52
C SER A 132 -0.46 20.08 3.82
N ASN A 133 0.13 19.63 4.93
CA ASN A 133 -0.51 19.49 6.23
C ASN A 133 0.36 20.14 7.33
N ASN A 134 0.49 21.47 7.27
CA ASN A 134 1.40 22.27 8.12
C ASN A 134 1.21 22.10 9.64
N ASN A 135 0.09 21.51 10.08
CA ASN A 135 -0.20 21.24 11.50
C ASN A 135 0.40 19.91 12.00
N ILE A 136 0.97 19.10 11.10
CA ILE A 136 1.50 17.78 11.41
C ILE A 136 3.01 17.84 11.54
N GLU A 137 3.51 17.46 12.72
CA GLU A 137 4.94 17.30 12.96
C GLU A 137 5.42 15.92 12.46
N TYR A 138 6.62 15.88 11.88
CA TYR A 138 7.24 14.63 11.45
C TYR A 138 7.45 13.65 12.62
N LYS A 139 6.96 12.42 12.43
CA LYS A 139 7.20 11.26 13.30
C LYS A 139 7.68 10.07 12.48
N THR A 140 8.52 9.23 13.07
CA THR A 140 9.07 8.03 12.40
C THR A 140 7.97 7.05 11.95
N ASP A 141 6.79 7.07 12.60
CA ASP A 141 5.65 6.21 12.24
C ASP A 141 5.11 6.51 10.84
N LEU A 142 5.29 7.73 10.32
CA LEU A 142 4.92 8.08 8.95
C LEU A 142 5.65 7.22 7.92
N ILE A 143 6.91 6.85 8.19
CA ILE A 143 7.67 5.93 7.32
C ILE A 143 7.04 4.55 7.33
N GLN A 144 6.64 4.04 8.50
CA GLN A 144 6.05 2.71 8.61
C GLN A 144 4.68 2.64 7.91
N LEU A 145 3.89 3.69 8.01
CA LEU A 145 2.59 3.81 7.33
C LEU A 145 2.74 4.02 5.82
N CYS A 146 3.80 4.69 5.37
CA CYS A 146 4.08 4.93 3.95
C CYS A 146 4.68 3.70 3.25
N ALA A 147 5.45 2.87 3.96
CA ALA A 147 6.23 1.78 3.39
C ALA A 147 5.44 0.80 2.49
N PRO A 148 4.23 0.35 2.85
CA PRO A 148 3.46 -0.55 2.00
C PRO A 148 3.12 0.07 0.64
N PHE A 149 2.89 1.38 0.57
CA PHE A 149 2.57 2.07 -0.68
C PHE A 149 3.79 2.23 -1.56
N VAL A 150 4.94 2.62 -0.99
CA VAL A 150 6.21 2.71 -1.73
C VAL A 150 6.59 1.35 -2.33
N PHE A 151 6.38 0.27 -1.56
CA PHE A 151 6.69 -1.09 -2.01
C PHE A 151 5.75 -1.60 -3.11
N THR A 152 4.45 -1.39 -2.95
CA THR A 152 3.45 -2.00 -3.85
C THR A 152 3.10 -1.16 -5.07
N ILE A 153 3.18 0.17 -4.97
CA ILE A 153 2.76 1.12 -6.01
C ILE A 153 4.01 1.74 -6.61
N GLN A 154 4.21 1.52 -7.91
CA GLN A 154 5.38 2.04 -8.63
C GLN A 154 5.28 3.56 -8.85
N GLU A 155 4.11 4.03 -9.28
CA GLU A 155 3.85 5.44 -9.54
C GLU A 155 3.85 6.26 -8.23
N GLU A 156 4.82 7.16 -8.09
CA GLU A 156 5.04 7.94 -6.85
C GLU A 156 3.81 8.77 -6.45
N TYR A 157 3.11 9.37 -7.41
CA TYR A 157 1.90 10.16 -7.14
C TYR A 157 0.74 9.30 -6.61
N ASP A 158 0.56 8.09 -7.13
CA ASP A 158 -0.48 7.18 -6.65
C ASP A 158 -0.14 6.68 -5.23
N ALA A 159 1.14 6.44 -4.94
CA ALA A 159 1.61 6.09 -3.60
C ALA A 159 1.36 7.24 -2.61
N TYR A 160 1.63 8.49 -3.03
CA TYR A 160 1.31 9.69 -2.24
C TYR A 160 -0.17 9.78 -1.91
N TYR A 161 -1.06 9.71 -2.91
CA TYR A 161 -2.49 9.86 -2.65
C TYR A 161 -3.07 8.71 -1.82
N CYS A 162 -2.57 7.48 -2.00
CA CYS A 162 -2.94 6.37 -1.13
C CYS A 162 -2.51 6.62 0.33
N PHE A 163 -1.29 7.10 0.54
CA PHE A 163 -0.77 7.46 1.85
C PHE A 163 -1.59 8.60 2.49
N GLU A 164 -1.83 9.69 1.77
CA GLU A 164 -2.65 10.82 2.21
C GLU A 164 -4.07 10.36 2.62
N SER A 165 -4.71 9.54 1.79
CA SER A 165 -6.05 9.00 2.08
C SER A 165 -6.06 8.10 3.32
N LEU A 166 -5.03 7.28 3.53
CA LEU A 166 -4.89 6.49 4.75
C LEU A 166 -4.79 7.40 5.97
N MET A 167 -3.94 8.43 5.91
CA MET A 167 -3.74 9.36 7.02
C MET A 167 -5.02 10.11 7.38
N SER A 168 -5.76 10.60 6.37
CA SER A 168 -7.07 11.24 6.57
C SER A 168 -8.07 10.29 7.24
N LYS A 169 -8.14 9.01 6.82
CA LYS A 169 -9.03 8.03 7.43
C LYS A 169 -8.65 7.70 8.88
N ILE A 170 -7.35 7.67 9.19
CA ILE A 170 -6.85 7.47 10.55
C ILE A 170 -7.27 8.66 11.43
N GLU A 171 -7.10 9.89 10.94
CA GLU A 171 -7.51 11.10 11.64
C GLU A 171 -9.03 11.15 11.89
N ASP A 172 -9.83 10.89 10.86
CA ASP A 172 -11.28 10.81 10.95
C ASP A 172 -11.71 9.78 12.02
N PHE A 173 -11.07 8.62 12.03
CA PHE A 173 -11.36 7.56 13.00
C PHE A 173 -11.02 7.99 14.43
N TYR A 174 -9.85 8.60 14.66
CA TYR A 174 -9.45 9.06 16.00
C TYR A 174 -10.18 10.32 16.47
N SER A 175 -10.78 11.09 15.57
CA SER A 175 -11.64 12.22 15.93
C SER A 175 -12.93 11.77 16.65
N ILE A 176 -13.39 10.55 16.34
CA ILE A 176 -14.61 9.95 16.91
C ILE A 176 -14.25 8.96 18.02
N HIS A 177 -13.20 8.17 17.83
CA HIS A 177 -12.81 7.07 18.72
C HIS A 177 -11.49 7.38 19.41
N SER A 178 -11.53 7.83 20.66
CA SER A 178 -10.30 8.07 21.43
C SER A 178 -9.52 6.77 21.67
N THR A 179 -8.19 6.87 21.76
CA THR A 179 -7.32 5.73 22.07
C THR A 179 -7.73 5.01 23.35
N ASN A 180 -8.12 5.76 24.39
CA ASN A 180 -8.55 5.18 25.66
C ASN A 180 -9.84 4.36 25.52
N GLN A 181 -10.79 4.80 24.70
CA GLN A 181 -12.00 4.02 24.41
C GLN A 181 -11.66 2.73 23.65
N GLN A 182 -10.78 2.80 22.66
CA GLN A 182 -10.36 1.63 21.89
C GLN A 182 -9.63 0.60 22.77
N VAL A 183 -8.70 1.05 23.62
CA VAL A 183 -8.01 0.18 24.58
C VAL A 183 -9.00 -0.43 25.57
N SER A 184 -9.95 0.35 26.09
CA SER A 184 -10.98 -0.16 27.01
C SER A 184 -11.89 -1.20 26.35
N GLN A 185 -12.29 -0.97 25.10
CA GLN A 185 -13.09 -1.90 24.32
C GLN A 185 -12.32 -3.18 24.01
N PHE A 186 -11.04 -3.06 23.63
CA PHE A 186 -10.15 -4.19 23.46
C PHE A 186 -10.04 -5.01 24.75
N LEU A 187 -9.78 -4.37 25.90
CA LEU A 187 -9.68 -5.06 27.19
C LEU A 187 -11.00 -5.75 27.59
N SER A 188 -12.14 -5.13 27.30
CA SER A 188 -13.46 -5.73 27.54
C SER A 188 -13.64 -7.02 26.73
N TRP A 189 -13.37 -6.95 25.42
CA TRP A 189 -13.43 -8.12 24.54
C TRP A 189 -12.41 -9.19 24.92
N PHE A 190 -11.18 -8.78 25.21
CA PHE A 190 -10.10 -9.67 25.61
C PHE A 190 -10.47 -10.47 26.86
N LYS A 191 -10.94 -9.78 27.92
CA LYS A 191 -11.39 -10.44 29.16
C LYS A 191 -12.59 -11.35 28.94
N SER A 192 -13.49 -11.01 28.02
CA SER A 192 -14.65 -11.85 27.70
C SER A 192 -14.29 -13.10 26.88
N GLY A 193 -13.30 -12.99 25.99
CA GLY A 193 -12.90 -14.06 25.07
C GLY A 193 -11.84 -14.99 25.64
N LEU A 194 -10.98 -14.48 26.52
CA LEU A 194 -9.86 -15.20 27.14
C LEU A 194 -9.76 -14.81 28.63
N PRO A 195 -10.70 -15.27 29.48
CA PRO A 195 -10.77 -14.84 30.88
C PRO A 195 -9.58 -15.29 31.74
N ASP A 196 -8.87 -16.33 31.32
CA ASP A 196 -7.76 -16.94 32.07
C ASP A 196 -6.37 -16.39 31.69
N LEU A 197 -6.30 -15.36 30.84
CA LEU A 197 -5.07 -14.74 30.32
C LEU A 197 -4.90 -13.30 30.80
#